data_AF-A0A847CTV3-F1
#
_entry.id   AF-A0A847CTV3-F1
#
_cell.length_a   1.000
_cell.length_b   1.000
_cell.length_c   1.000
_cell.angle_alpha   90.00
_cell.angle_beta   90.00
_cell.angle_gamma   90.00
#
_symmetry.space_group_name_H-M   'P 1'
#
loop_
_entity.id
_entity.type
_entity.pdbx_description
1 polymer ?
#
loop_
_entity_poly.entity_id
_entity_poly.type
_entity_poly.pdbx_seq_one_letter_code
_entity_poly.pdbx_strand_id
1 'polypeptide(L)'
;MFYNHILLEAYCTVNELKKCKLHNEHISIECFSTHCKFLSYTEAPNEIALVDKNGVAMHFIGFGGDMETTDDERCNNIKKWNSICKKKIDDAYDWYMADHKKQ
;
A
#
# COMPACT_ATOMS: atom_id res chain seq x y z
N MET A 1 -18.26 2.46 18.09
CA MET A 1 -18.12 1.41 17.06
C MET A 1 -16.70 1.49 16.55
N PHE A 2 -15.90 0.44 16.75
CA PHE A 2 -14.56 0.34 16.18
C PHE A 2 -14.68 -0.34 14.84
N TYR A 3 -14.19 0.30 13.77
CA TYR A 3 -14.17 -0.27 12.43
C TYR A 3 -12.72 -0.53 12.02
N ASN A 4 -12.44 -1.76 11.60
CA ASN A 4 -11.20 -2.08 10.92
C ASN A 4 -11.43 -1.87 9.43
N HIS A 5 -10.73 -0.91 8.85
CA HIS A 5 -10.77 -0.66 7.41
C HIS A 5 -9.61 -1.41 6.74
N ILE A 6 -9.89 -2.01 5.59
CA ILE A 6 -8.89 -2.67 4.74
C ILE A 6 -8.89 -1.96 3.39
N LEU A 7 -7.72 -1.53 2.93
CA LEU A 7 -7.50 -1.06 1.57
C LEU A 7 -6.97 -2.25 0.75
N LEU A 8 -7.63 -2.58 -0.37
CA LEU A 8 -7.24 -3.70 -1.24
C LEU A 8 -6.86 -3.16 -2.61
N GLU A 9 -5.63 -3.41 -3.03
CA GLU A 9 -5.22 -3.24 -4.42
C GLU A 9 -5.41 -4.58 -5.15
N ALA A 10 -6.34 -4.61 -6.09
CA ALA A 10 -6.68 -5.80 -6.86
C ALA A 10 -6.70 -5.49 -8.36
N TYR A 11 -6.37 -6.49 -9.17
CA TYR A 11 -6.39 -6.40 -10.62
C TYR A 11 -7.01 -7.66 -11.24
N CYS A 12 -7.55 -7.50 -12.45
CA CYS A 12 -8.10 -8.61 -13.22
C CYS A 12 -7.05 -9.10 -14.22
N THR A 13 -6.73 -10.40 -14.18
CA THR A 13 -5.73 -11.04 -15.05
C THR A 13 -6.29 -11.47 -16.41
N VAL A 14 -7.58 -11.20 -16.66
CA VAL A 14 -8.21 -11.49 -17.96
C VAL A 14 -7.63 -10.57 -19.03
N ASN A 15 -7.11 -11.19 -20.08
CA ASN A 15 -6.79 -10.54 -21.34
C ASN A 15 -7.86 -10.88 -22.38
N GLU A 16 -7.83 -10.21 -23.54
CA GLU A 16 -8.83 -10.37 -24.63
C GLU A 16 -9.02 -11.83 -25.10
N LEU A 17 -8.07 -12.72 -24.80
CA LEU A 17 -8.10 -14.14 -25.17
C LEU A 17 -8.89 -15.03 -24.18
N LYS A 18 -9.26 -14.53 -23.00
CA LYS A 18 -9.92 -15.32 -21.94
C LYS A 18 -11.30 -14.78 -21.60
N LYS A 19 -12.31 -15.64 -21.59
CA LYS A 19 -13.67 -15.27 -21.12
C LYS A 19 -13.76 -15.37 -19.59
N CYS A 20 -14.03 -14.26 -18.93
CA CYS A 20 -14.49 -14.23 -17.54
C CYS A 20 -15.98 -13.90 -17.50
N LYS A 21 -16.76 -14.68 -16.74
CA LYS A 21 -18.21 -14.47 -16.57
C LYS A 21 -18.55 -13.19 -15.79
N LEU A 22 -17.59 -12.73 -15.00
CA LEU A 22 -17.59 -11.48 -14.24
C LEU A 22 -16.66 -10.44 -14.91
N HIS A 23 -16.39 -10.57 -16.22
CA HIS A 23 -15.61 -9.57 -16.93
C HIS A 23 -16.48 -8.35 -17.18
N ASN A 24 -16.15 -7.28 -16.46
CA ASN A 24 -16.78 -5.98 -16.55
C ASN A 24 -15.64 -4.97 -16.75
N GLU A 25 -15.96 -3.71 -17.06
CA GLU A 25 -14.95 -2.62 -17.07
C GLU A 25 -14.29 -2.39 -15.70
N HIS A 26 -14.86 -2.95 -14.62
CA HIS A 26 -14.42 -2.77 -13.24
C HIS A 26 -14.47 -4.07 -12.43
N ILE A 27 -13.61 -4.16 -11.40
CA ILE A 27 -13.68 -5.22 -10.37
C ILE A 27 -14.88 -4.94 -9.45
N SER A 28 -15.66 -5.98 -9.13
CA SER A 28 -16.86 -5.87 -8.29
C SER A 28 -16.77 -6.77 -7.05
N ILE A 29 -17.69 -6.57 -6.10
CA ILE A 29 -17.87 -7.43 -4.91
C ILE A 29 -18.03 -8.92 -5.28
N GLU A 30 -18.67 -9.22 -6.42
CA GLU A 30 -18.83 -10.60 -6.89
C GLU A 30 -17.49 -11.25 -7.22
N CYS A 31 -16.50 -10.50 -7.72
CA CYS A 31 -15.16 -11.05 -7.96
C CYS A 31 -14.54 -11.63 -6.67
N PHE A 32 -14.77 -10.96 -5.53
CA PHE A 32 -14.30 -11.40 -4.22
C PHE A 32 -15.15 -12.54 -3.67
N SER A 33 -16.48 -12.41 -3.68
CA SER A 33 -17.37 -13.39 -3.07
C SER A 33 -17.33 -14.76 -3.77
N THR A 34 -17.18 -14.76 -5.10
CA THR A 34 -17.10 -16.01 -5.88
C THR A 34 -15.69 -16.57 -5.98
N HIS A 35 -14.69 -15.94 -5.35
CA HIS A 35 -13.27 -16.27 -5.50
C HIS A 35 -12.89 -16.39 -6.98
N CYS A 36 -13.18 -15.33 -7.75
CA CYS A 36 -12.96 -15.34 -9.19
C CYS A 36 -11.51 -15.69 -9.49
N LYS A 37 -11.29 -16.76 -10.27
CA LYS A 37 -9.94 -17.27 -10.61
C LYS A 37 -9.05 -16.27 -11.37
N PHE A 38 -9.63 -15.17 -11.84
CA PHE A 38 -8.93 -14.12 -12.57
C PHE A 38 -8.66 -12.89 -11.69
N LEU A 39 -9.28 -12.79 -10.52
CA LEU A 39 -8.98 -11.76 -9.54
C LEU A 39 -7.63 -12.09 -8.91
N SER A 40 -6.72 -11.12 -8.95
CA SER A 40 -5.42 -11.20 -8.30
C SER A 40 -5.17 -9.90 -7.53
N TYR A 41 -4.16 -9.91 -6.68
CA TYR A 41 -3.82 -8.80 -5.80
C TYR A 41 -2.40 -8.34 -6.09
N THR A 42 -2.17 -7.04 -5.93
CA THR A 42 -0.80 -6.54 -5.92
C THR A 42 -0.18 -6.92 -4.58
N GLU A 43 0.90 -7.70 -4.61
CA GLU A 43 1.68 -7.97 -3.42
C GLU A 43 2.68 -6.84 -3.22
N ALA A 44 2.41 -6.02 -2.20
CA ALA A 44 3.27 -4.91 -1.80
C ALA A 44 3.87 -5.15 -0.39
N PRO A 45 4.64 -6.26 -0.17
CA PRO A 45 5.08 -6.65 1.16
C PRO A 45 6.04 -5.65 1.83
N ASN A 46 6.55 -4.68 1.08
CA ASN A 46 7.55 -3.71 1.54
C ASN A 46 7.15 -2.25 1.26
N GLU A 47 5.88 -1.98 0.96
CA GLU A 47 5.39 -0.61 0.78
C GLU A 47 4.90 -0.01 2.09
N ILE A 48 5.15 1.28 2.28
CA ILE A 48 4.62 2.08 3.38
C ILE A 48 3.76 3.17 2.75
N ALA A 49 2.44 3.05 2.90
CA ALA A 49 1.49 4.04 2.41
C ALA A 49 1.05 4.97 3.54
N LEU A 50 1.23 6.28 3.34
CA LEU A 50 0.59 7.32 4.16
C LEU A 50 -0.63 7.83 3.38
N VAL A 51 -1.82 7.57 3.90
CA VAL A 51 -3.08 8.04 3.31
C VAL A 51 -3.60 9.23 4.10
N ASP A 52 -4.12 10.24 3.40
CA ASP A 52 -4.83 11.33 4.05
C ASP A 52 -6.22 10.88 4.54
N LYS A 53 -7.00 11.79 5.14
CA LYS A 53 -8.36 11.51 5.63
C LYS A 53 -9.32 10.95 4.57
N ASN A 54 -9.00 11.08 3.28
CA ASN A 54 -9.80 10.60 2.18
C ASN A 54 -9.31 9.24 1.65
N GLY A 55 -8.27 8.65 2.26
CA GLY A 55 -7.67 7.40 1.79
C GLY A 55 -6.78 7.60 0.55
N VAL A 56 -6.43 8.85 0.21
CA VAL A 56 -5.61 9.14 -0.97
C VAL A 56 -4.15 9.24 -0.54
N ALA A 57 -3.30 8.38 -1.09
CA ALA A 57 -1.85 8.51 -1.01
C ALA A 57 -1.36 9.30 -2.23
N MET A 58 -0.87 10.54 -2.01
CA MET A 58 -0.24 11.32 -3.09
C MET A 58 1.24 10.96 -3.30
N HIS A 59 1.85 10.30 -2.33
CA HIS A 59 3.26 9.95 -2.33
C HIS A 59 3.43 8.49 -1.97
N PHE A 60 3.95 7.71 -2.91
CA PHE A 60 4.33 6.33 -2.71
C PHE A 60 5.85 6.27 -2.58
N ILE A 61 6.34 5.55 -1.59
CA ILE A 61 7.76 5.27 -1.45
C ILE A 61 7.92 3.75 -1.50
N GLY A 62 8.41 3.26 -2.63
CA GLY A 62 8.67 1.85 -2.89
C GLY A 62 10.13 1.63 -3.31
N PHE A 63 10.59 0.38 -3.22
CA PHE A 63 11.90 -0.02 -3.73
C PHE A 63 11.83 -0.25 -5.24
N GLY A 64 12.32 0.73 -6.01
CA GLY A 64 12.47 0.71 -7.48
C GLY A 64 13.16 1.98 -8.02
N GLY A 65 13.61 1.96 -9.27
CA GLY A 65 14.27 3.11 -9.90
C GLY A 65 15.63 3.46 -9.26
N ASP A 66 15.81 4.69 -8.78
CA ASP A 66 17.05 5.14 -8.11
C ASP A 66 17.33 4.41 -6.78
N MET A 67 16.33 3.70 -6.23
CA MET A 67 16.47 2.85 -5.04
C MET A 67 16.59 1.36 -5.37
N GLU A 68 16.79 1.00 -6.64
CA GLU A 68 17.02 -0.39 -7.03
C GLU A 68 18.41 -0.84 -6.56
N THR A 69 18.45 -1.96 -5.83
CA THR A 69 19.70 -2.55 -5.31
C THR A 69 19.72 -4.03 -5.61
N THR A 70 20.86 -4.68 -5.40
CA THR A 70 20.92 -6.14 -5.47
C THR A 70 19.96 -6.78 -4.45
N ASP A 71 19.51 -8.01 -4.70
CA ASP A 71 18.59 -8.73 -3.81
C ASP A 71 19.15 -8.86 -2.38
N ASP A 72 20.46 -9.07 -2.24
CA ASP A 72 21.16 -9.17 -0.96
C ASP A 72 21.14 -7.85 -0.18
N GLU A 73 21.25 -6.71 -0.88
CA GLU A 73 21.19 -5.38 -0.27
C GLU A 73 19.75 -4.95 0.05
N ARG A 74 18.78 -5.45 -0.72
CA ARG A 74 17.36 -5.08 -0.63
C ARG A 74 16.81 -5.29 0.78
N CYS A 75 17.06 -6.44 1.39
CA CYS A 75 16.58 -6.75 2.75
C CYS A 75 17.12 -5.77 3.81
N ASN A 76 18.40 -5.40 3.71
CA ASN A 76 19.02 -4.47 4.67
C ASN A 76 18.53 -3.03 4.44
N ASN A 77 18.36 -2.63 3.19
CA ASN A 77 17.83 -1.33 2.85
C ASN A 77 16.37 -1.17 3.29
N ILE A 78 15.54 -2.20 3.14
CA ILE A 78 14.16 -2.19 3.66
C ILE A 78 14.14 -1.96 5.17
N LYS A 79 14.98 -2.68 5.94
CA LYS A 79 15.08 -2.49 7.40
C LYS A 79 15.50 -1.07 7.76
N LYS A 80 16.50 -0.52 7.05
CA LYS A 80 16.98 0.84 7.25
C LYS A 80 15.89 1.87 6.93
N TRP A 81 15.18 1.67 5.83
CA TRP A 81 14.10 2.55 5.40
C TRP A 81 12.94 2.57 6.39
N ASN A 82 12.51 1.39 6.85
CA ASN A 82 11.48 1.24 7.87
C ASN A 82 11.86 1.98 9.17
N SER A 83 13.12 1.84 9.61
CA SER A 83 13.64 2.57 10.78
C SER A 83 13.60 4.10 10.60
N ILE A 84 14.02 4.60 9.43
CA ILE A 84 13.98 6.03 9.10
C ILE A 84 12.54 6.54 9.09
N CYS A 85 11.62 5.84 8.42
CA CYS A 85 10.22 6.25 8.34
C CYS A 85 9.56 6.33 9.72
N LYS A 86 9.71 5.29 10.55
CA LYS A 86 9.18 5.29 11.92
C LYS A 86 9.72 6.44 12.75
N LYS A 87 11.04 6.64 12.73
CA LYS A 87 11.67 7.76 13.43
C LYS A 87 11.12 9.10 12.97
N LYS A 88 10.92 9.29 11.66
CA LYS A 88 10.38 10.55 11.12
C LYS A 88 8.93 10.80 11.53
N ILE A 89 8.13 9.74 11.68
CA ILE A 89 6.75 9.83 12.20
C ILE A 89 6.79 10.22 13.68
N ASP A 90 7.62 9.56 14.48
CA ASP A 90 7.77 9.86 15.91
C ASP A 90 8.27 11.29 16.14
N ASP A 91 9.32 11.71 15.42
CA ASP A 91 9.88 13.07 15.47
C ASP A 91 8.79 14.13 15.13
N ALA A 92 7.94 13.85 14.13
CA ALA A 92 6.87 14.75 13.73
C ALA A 92 5.76 14.85 14.79
N TYR A 93 5.41 13.72 15.42
CA TYR A 93 4.45 13.69 16.53
C TYR A 93 4.99 14.48 17.74
N ASP A 94 6.24 14.24 18.14
CA ASP A 94 6.86 14.93 19.25
C ASP A 94 6.95 16.44 19.01
N TRP A 95 7.31 16.84 17.79
CA TRP A 95 7.34 18.25 17.40
C TRP A 95 5.97 18.91 17.52
N TYR A 96 4.92 18.26 17.01
CA TYR A 96 3.54 18.74 17.12
C TYR A 96 3.08 18.88 18.58
N MET A 97 3.34 17.86 19.41
CA MET A 97 2.96 17.88 20.83
C MET A 97 3.74 18.92 21.63
N ALA A 98 4.99 19.20 21.27
CA ALA A 98 5.80 20.23 21.90
C ALA A 98 5.35 21.65 21.51
N ASP A 99 4.84 21.85 20.29
CA ASP A 99 4.24 23.11 19.85
C ASP A 99 2.94 23.41 20.61
N HIS A 100 2.06 22.41 20.74
CA HIS A 100 0.77 22.56 21.42
C HIS A 100 0.84 22.66 22.94
N LYS A 101 1.96 22.29 23.57
CA LYS A 101 2.18 22.54 25.00
C LYS A 101 2.68 23.96 25.31
N LYS A 102 2.97 24.78 24.29
CA LYS A 102 3.43 26.17 24.43
C LYS A 102 2.33 27.21 24.23
N GLN A 103 1.11 26.80 23.89
CA GLN A 103 -0.10 27.63 23.86
C GLN A 103 -0.88 27.48 25.16
#